data_AF-A0AAV7I352-F1
#
_entry.id   AF-A0AAV7I352-F1
#
_cell.length_a   1.000
_cell.length_b   1.000
_cell.length_c   1.000
_cell.angle_alpha   90.00
_cell.angle_beta   90.00
_cell.angle_gamma   90.00
#
_symmetry.space_group_name_H-M   'P 1'
#
loop_
_entity.id
_entity.type
_entity.pdbx_description
1 polymer ?
#
loop_
_entity_poly.entity_id
_entity_poly.type
_entity_poly.pdbx_seq_one_letter_code
_entity_poly.pdbx_strand_id
1 'polypeptide(L)'
;MYTCINCGIEVEELYRRYSPSVLKVLKCGNCCNLADKYIEYDPVIVLVDLVLLEKPAYRHLLYNSNFQSYWKLMVVLLLGESFRAWSIFKNYQIDQDSDDHQNYPQNNKFDSERSFYILLAHTALSLGAFVLAMIISTEIRWLIMGVRPQKYKISDLFHALIVGGCAKLLGLLGVIWQYVAPELFYVLIHGYTMLCLLTAYSGH
;
A
#
# COMPACT_ATOMS: atom_id res chain seq x y z
N MET A 1 -22.02 -2.76 -9.28
CA MET A 1 -21.74 -4.18 -9.52
C MET A 1 -20.51 -4.54 -8.74
N TYR A 2 -20.54 -5.67 -8.05
CA TYR A 2 -19.44 -6.12 -7.22
C TYR A 2 -18.53 -7.06 -8.01
N THR A 3 -17.34 -7.35 -7.49
CA THR A 3 -16.37 -8.21 -8.15
C THR A 3 -15.93 -9.32 -7.20
N CYS A 4 -15.88 -10.57 -7.68
CA CYS A 4 -15.38 -11.66 -6.85
C CYS A 4 -13.88 -11.46 -6.56
N ILE A 5 -13.49 -11.53 -5.28
CA ILE A 5 -12.11 -11.34 -4.85
C ILE A 5 -11.16 -12.41 -5.41
N ASN A 6 -11.67 -13.61 -5.70
CA ASN A 6 -10.88 -14.75 -6.15
C ASN A 6 -10.70 -14.77 -7.67
N CYS A 7 -11.79 -14.76 -8.43
CA CYS A 7 -11.75 -14.88 -9.89
C CYS A 7 -11.80 -13.55 -10.64
N GLY A 8 -12.17 -12.44 -10.00
CA GLY A 8 -12.24 -11.12 -10.65
C GLY A 8 -13.46 -10.89 -11.55
N ILE A 9 -14.41 -11.84 -11.59
CA ILE A 9 -15.64 -11.73 -12.37
C ILE A 9 -16.69 -10.91 -11.62
N GLU A 10 -17.51 -10.15 -12.35
CA GLU A 10 -18.61 -9.38 -11.79
C GLU A 10 -19.66 -10.30 -11.13
N VAL A 11 -20.15 -9.90 -9.97
CA VAL A 11 -21.18 -10.60 -9.20
C VAL A 11 -22.28 -9.60 -8.83
N GLU A 12 -23.54 -10.03 -8.96
CA GLU A 12 -24.70 -9.18 -8.66
C GLU A 12 -24.85 -8.91 -7.16
N GLU A 13 -24.71 -9.95 -6.33
CA GLU A 13 -24.83 -9.87 -4.87
C GLU A 13 -23.64 -10.58 -4.19
N LEU A 14 -22.98 -9.91 -3.24
CA LEU A 14 -21.89 -10.52 -2.45
C LEU A 14 -22.39 -11.26 -1.21
N TYR A 15 -23.50 -10.80 -0.63
CA TYR A 15 -24.06 -11.35 0.59
C TYR A 15 -25.58 -11.22 0.58
N ARG A 16 -26.24 -12.12 1.29
CA ARG A 16 -27.67 -12.04 1.59
C ARG A 16 -27.85 -11.83 3.08
N ARG A 17 -28.58 -10.78 3.44
CA ARG A 17 -28.94 -10.51 4.84
C ARG A 17 -30.28 -11.19 5.14
N TYR A 18 -30.26 -12.17 6.04
CA TYR A 18 -31.46 -12.90 6.48
C TYR A 18 -32.10 -12.23 7.71
N SER A 19 -31.29 -11.63 8.57
CA SER A 19 -31.74 -10.86 9.74
C SER A 19 -30.74 -9.72 10.00
N PRO A 20 -31.03 -8.74 10.88
CA PRO A 20 -30.06 -7.69 11.20
C PRO A 20 -28.75 -8.23 11.79
N SER A 21 -28.75 -9.43 12.36
CA SER A 21 -27.57 -10.10 12.94
C SER A 21 -27.02 -11.25 12.09
N VAL A 22 -27.77 -11.73 11.09
CA VAL A 22 -27.37 -12.88 10.26
C VAL A 22 -27.18 -12.41 8.81
N LEU A 23 -25.91 -12.28 8.45
CA LEU A 23 -25.44 -12.07 7.10
C LEU A 23 -24.82 -13.38 6.59
N LYS A 24 -25.09 -13.73 5.33
CA LYS A 24 -24.49 -14.90 4.70
C LYS A 24 -23.80 -14.47 3.41
N VAL A 25 -22.49 -14.65 3.35
CA VAL A 25 -21.71 -14.43 2.12
C VAL A 25 -22.11 -15.46 1.06
N LEU A 26 -22.31 -15.00 -0.17
CA LEU A 26 -22.67 -15.81 -1.31
C LEU A 26 -21.44 -16.40 -1.99
N LYS A 27 -21.61 -17.54 -2.67
CA LYS A 27 -20.56 -18.15 -3.47
C LYS A 27 -20.61 -17.58 -4.89
N CYS A 28 -19.45 -17.40 -5.50
CA CYS A 28 -19.36 -17.01 -6.90
C CYS A 28 -19.81 -18.18 -7.79
N GLY A 29 -20.65 -17.91 -8.80
CA GLY A 29 -21.13 -18.93 -9.74
C GLY A 29 -20.05 -19.53 -10.63
N ASN A 30 -18.91 -18.85 -10.82
CA ASN A 30 -17.82 -19.34 -11.66
C ASN A 30 -16.78 -20.15 -10.88
N CYS A 31 -16.26 -19.61 -9.77
CA CYS A 31 -15.18 -20.27 -9.02
C CYS A 31 -15.67 -21.10 -7.82
N CYS A 32 -16.97 -21.10 -7.52
CA CYS A 32 -17.61 -21.81 -6.40
C CYS A 32 -17.06 -21.47 -4.99
N ASN A 33 -16.09 -20.57 -4.89
CA ASN A 33 -15.56 -20.02 -3.65
C ASN A 33 -16.45 -18.88 -3.15
N LEU A 34 -16.29 -18.51 -1.87
CA LEU A 34 -16.95 -17.32 -1.30
C LEU A 34 -16.60 -16.09 -2.16
N ALA A 35 -17.63 -15.35 -2.58
CA ALA A 35 -17.46 -14.23 -3.49
C ALA A 35 -16.60 -13.13 -2.87
N ASP A 36 -16.80 -12.87 -1.57
CA ASP A 36 -15.98 -11.98 -0.77
C ASP A 36 -16.05 -12.34 0.73
N LYS A 37 -14.96 -12.93 1.26
CA LYS A 37 -14.86 -13.31 2.68
C LYS A 37 -14.66 -12.10 3.62
N TYR A 38 -14.17 -10.98 3.10
CA TYR A 38 -13.71 -9.86 3.93
C TYR A 38 -14.86 -8.98 4.45
N ILE A 39 -16.07 -9.18 3.95
CA ILE A 39 -17.27 -8.46 4.41
C ILE A 39 -17.60 -8.76 5.88
N GLU A 40 -17.29 -9.97 6.34
CA GLU A 40 -17.49 -10.38 7.73
C GLU A 40 -16.28 -10.07 8.62
N TYR A 41 -15.12 -9.76 8.02
CA TYR A 41 -13.88 -9.57 8.75
C TYR A 41 -13.77 -8.12 9.25
N ASP A 42 -13.10 -7.96 10.38
CA ASP A 42 -12.75 -6.64 10.89
C ASP A 42 -11.77 -5.95 9.90
N PRO A 43 -11.93 -4.64 9.60
CA PRO A 43 -11.00 -3.88 8.79
C PRO A 43 -9.51 -4.04 9.16
N VAL A 44 -9.19 -4.33 10.44
CA VAL A 44 -7.80 -4.58 10.86
C VAL A 44 -7.24 -5.84 10.21
N ILE A 45 -8.04 -6.90 10.07
CA ILE A 45 -7.60 -8.15 9.41
C ILE A 45 -7.40 -7.91 7.91
N VAL A 46 -8.30 -7.14 7.29
CA VAL A 46 -8.17 -6.72 5.89
C VAL A 46 -6.87 -5.93 5.70
N LEU A 47 -6.54 -5.04 6.63
CA LEU A 47 -5.30 -4.26 6.59
C LEU A 47 -4.06 -5.16 6.65
N VAL A 48 -4.05 -6.18 7.50
CA VAL A 48 -2.92 -7.13 7.59
C VAL A 48 -2.73 -7.89 6.28
N ASP A 49 -3.79 -8.49 5.73
CA ASP A 49 -3.70 -9.23 4.45
C ASP A 49 -3.24 -8.30 3.31
N LEU A 50 -3.66 -7.05 3.34
CA LEU A 50 -3.29 -6.02 2.37
C LEU A 50 -1.81 -5.63 2.51
N VAL A 51 -1.30 -5.49 3.73
CA VAL A 51 0.14 -5.29 4.02
C VAL A 51 0.96 -6.51 3.54
N LEU A 52 0.39 -7.71 3.61
CA LEU A 52 0.98 -8.97 3.10
C LEU A 52 0.86 -9.15 1.58
N LEU A 53 0.36 -8.14 0.86
CA LEU A 53 0.22 -8.17 -0.60
C LEU A 53 -0.73 -9.26 -1.14
N GLU A 54 -1.74 -9.64 -0.35
CA GLU A 54 -2.76 -10.61 -0.75
C GLU A 54 -3.73 -10.02 -1.77
N LYS A 55 -3.68 -10.51 -3.01
CA LYS A 55 -4.58 -10.08 -4.12
C LYS A 55 -6.07 -10.01 -3.75
N PRO A 56 -6.63 -10.95 -2.96
CA PRO A 56 -8.04 -10.88 -2.55
C PRO A 56 -8.38 -9.64 -1.72
N ALA A 57 -7.49 -9.19 -0.84
CA ALA A 57 -7.70 -8.01 0.00
C ALA A 57 -7.69 -6.71 -0.84
N TYR A 58 -6.82 -6.64 -1.85
CA TYR A 58 -6.82 -5.53 -2.82
C TYR A 58 -8.16 -5.46 -3.56
N ARG A 59 -8.65 -6.56 -4.11
CA ARG A 59 -9.93 -6.58 -4.85
C ARG A 59 -11.12 -6.22 -3.96
N HIS A 60 -11.14 -6.69 -2.71
CA HIS A 60 -12.16 -6.29 -1.75
C HIS A 60 -12.17 -4.77 -1.57
N LEU A 61 -11.00 -4.16 -1.31
CA LEU A 61 -10.91 -2.73 -1.00
C LEU A 61 -11.19 -1.84 -2.23
N LEU A 62 -10.73 -2.24 -3.42
CA LEU A 62 -10.94 -1.48 -4.66
C LEU A 62 -12.39 -1.54 -5.16
N TYR A 63 -13.02 -2.72 -5.15
CA TYR A 63 -14.27 -2.96 -5.88
C TYR A 63 -15.49 -3.20 -4.98
N ASN A 64 -15.29 -3.74 -3.79
CA ASN A 64 -16.39 -4.19 -2.92
C ASN A 64 -16.54 -3.35 -1.64
N SER A 65 -15.56 -2.51 -1.32
CA SER A 65 -15.56 -1.69 -0.11
C SER A 65 -15.82 -0.22 -0.41
N ASN A 66 -16.64 0.42 0.42
CA ASN A 66 -16.88 1.87 0.40
C ASN A 66 -15.92 2.60 1.34
N PHE A 67 -14.65 2.23 1.34
CA PHE A 67 -13.67 2.87 2.22
C PHE A 67 -13.51 4.34 1.82
N GLN A 68 -13.89 5.29 2.69
CA GLN A 68 -13.82 6.73 2.37
C GLN A 68 -12.55 7.41 2.93
N SER A 69 -11.83 6.73 3.83
CA SER A 69 -10.72 7.33 4.58
C SER A 69 -9.35 7.10 3.92
N TYR A 70 -9.28 7.06 2.58
CA TYR A 70 -8.01 6.87 1.85
C TYR A 70 -6.96 7.92 2.18
N TRP A 71 -7.37 9.17 2.39
CA TRP A 71 -6.47 10.25 2.78
C TRP A 71 -5.80 10.01 4.14
N LYS A 72 -6.49 9.35 5.09
CA LYS A 72 -5.90 9.00 6.39
C LYS A 72 -4.81 7.96 6.22
N LEU A 73 -5.06 6.94 5.39
CA LEU A 73 -4.05 5.94 5.03
C LEU A 73 -2.85 6.61 4.37
N MET A 74 -3.07 7.53 3.43
CA MET A 74 -2.00 8.29 2.80
C MET A 74 -1.13 9.04 3.83
N VAL A 75 -1.74 9.71 4.81
CA VAL A 75 -1.00 10.39 5.89
C VAL A 75 -0.19 9.38 6.72
N VAL A 76 -0.77 8.23 7.08
CA VAL A 76 -0.07 7.18 7.82
C VAL A 76 1.12 6.63 7.02
N LEU A 77 0.96 6.42 5.72
CA LEU A 77 2.04 5.97 4.83
C LEU A 77 3.17 6.98 4.73
N LEU A 78 2.84 8.26 4.58
CA LEU A 78 3.82 9.34 4.53
C LEU A 78 4.60 9.43 5.85
N LEU A 79 3.89 9.45 6.98
CA LEU A 79 4.51 9.49 8.31
C LEU A 79 5.37 8.26 8.57
N GLY A 80 4.90 7.08 8.15
CA GLY A 80 5.66 5.84 8.22
C GLY A 80 6.97 5.91 7.45
N GLU A 81 6.91 6.25 6.16
CA GLU A 81 8.11 6.37 5.32
C GLU A 81 9.08 7.44 5.85
N SER A 82 8.57 8.59 6.30
CA SER A 82 9.38 9.64 6.94
C SER A 82 10.05 9.14 8.23
N PHE A 83 9.31 8.43 9.09
CA PHE A 83 9.84 7.88 10.33
C PHE A 83 10.91 6.82 10.07
N ARG A 84 10.69 5.93 9.10
CA ARG A 84 11.67 4.92 8.68
C ARG A 84 12.96 5.57 8.22
N ALA A 85 12.85 6.54 7.32
CA ALA A 85 14.01 7.25 6.80
C ALA A 85 14.77 7.97 7.93
N TRP A 86 14.04 8.60 8.85
CA TRP A 86 14.64 9.30 9.99
C TRP A 86 15.37 8.34 10.94
N SER A 87 14.76 7.18 11.21
CA SER A 87 15.38 6.15 12.06
C SER A 87 16.68 5.61 11.45
N ILE A 88 16.71 5.40 10.13
CA ILE A 88 17.92 4.93 9.43
C ILE A 88 19.01 6.00 9.51
N PHE A 89 18.67 7.26 9.24
CA PHE A 89 19.61 8.38 9.32
C PHE A 89 20.20 8.54 10.73
N LYS A 90 19.36 8.42 11.77
CA LYS A 90 19.82 8.50 13.16
C LYS A 90 20.77 7.37 13.51
N ASN A 91 20.51 6.14 13.06
CA ASN A 91 21.41 5.01 13.29
C ASN A 91 22.76 5.24 12.60
N TYR A 92 22.77 5.76 11.37
CA TYR A 92 24.01 6.11 10.65
C TYR A 92 24.84 7.17 11.39
N GLN A 93 24.20 8.21 11.96
CA GLN A 93 24.91 9.22 12.74
C GLN A 93 25.52 8.66 14.04
N ILE A 94 24.81 7.76 14.73
CA ILE A 94 25.32 7.12 15.95
C ILE A 94 26.58 6.29 15.66
N ASP A 95 26.60 5.60 14.52
CA ASP A 95 27.77 4.81 14.08
C ASP A 95 28.96 5.70 13.68
N GLN A 96 28.73 6.91 13.16
CA GLN A 96 29.81 7.86 12.83
C GLN A 96 30.40 8.55 14.07
N ASP A 97 29.57 8.92 15.05
CA ASP A 97 30.02 9.63 16.26
C ASP A 97 30.81 8.74 17.25
N SER A 98 30.75 7.41 17.09
CA SER A 98 31.51 6.48 17.94
C SER A 98 33.00 6.40 17.60
N ASP A 99 33.42 6.92 16.43
CA ASP A 99 34.82 6.95 15.99
C ASP A 99 35.54 8.29 16.24
N ASP A 100 34.83 9.39 16.56
CA ASP A 100 35.43 10.73 16.67
C ASP A 100 35.20 11.39 18.05
N HIS A 101 36.14 11.17 18.96
CA HIS A 101 36.22 11.92 20.21
C HIS A 101 36.68 13.37 19.94
N GLN A 102 35.77 14.34 19.78
CA GLN A 102 35.84 15.68 20.39
C GLN A 102 34.71 16.66 19.97
N ASN A 103 34.06 17.24 21.00
CA ASN A 103 33.44 18.57 21.07
C ASN A 103 32.65 19.11 19.86
N TYR A 104 31.32 18.96 19.89
CA TYR A 104 30.41 19.94 19.27
C TYR A 104 29.20 20.25 20.17
N PRO A 105 28.87 21.53 20.44
CA PRO A 105 27.87 21.92 21.43
C PRO A 105 26.48 22.02 20.79
N GLN A 106 25.51 21.33 21.38
CA GLN A 106 24.11 21.72 21.64
C GLN A 106 23.20 22.37 20.55
N ASN A 107 23.69 22.71 19.35
CA ASN A 107 22.93 23.17 18.19
C ASN A 107 22.18 22.01 17.49
N ASN A 108 22.55 20.76 17.79
CA ASN A 108 22.09 19.56 17.09
C ASN A 108 20.58 19.29 17.21
N LYS A 109 19.90 19.83 18.23
CA LYS A 109 18.46 19.58 18.41
C LYS A 109 17.61 20.31 17.36
N PHE A 110 17.93 21.58 17.08
CA PHE A 110 17.24 22.35 16.05
C PHE A 110 17.61 21.90 14.63
N ASP A 111 18.88 21.52 14.40
CA ASP A 111 19.30 20.97 13.11
C ASP A 111 18.70 19.57 12.84
N SER A 112 18.49 18.76 13.88
CA SER A 112 17.80 17.46 13.79
C SER A 112 16.31 17.60 13.48
N GLU A 113 15.66 18.68 13.92
CA GLU A 113 14.25 18.92 13.61
C GLU A 113 14.11 19.39 12.15
N ARG A 114 15.02 20.25 11.67
CA ARG A 114 15.07 20.68 10.27
C ARG A 114 15.36 19.53 9.31
N SER A 115 16.24 18.60 9.68
CA SER A 115 16.53 17.41 8.87
C SER A 115 15.30 16.51 8.72
N PHE A 116 14.46 16.41 9.75
CA PHE A 116 13.19 15.67 9.67
C PHE A 116 12.24 16.27 8.62
N TYR A 117 12.07 17.60 8.58
CA TYR A 117 11.19 18.23 7.57
C TYR A 117 11.72 18.09 6.14
N ILE A 118 13.03 18.19 5.94
CA ILE A 118 13.68 17.96 4.64
C ILE A 118 13.47 16.50 4.21
N LEU A 119 13.60 15.56 5.14
CA LEU A 119 13.41 14.15 4.88
C LEU A 119 11.95 13.82 4.58
N LEU A 120 11.01 14.47 5.28
CA LEU A 120 9.59 14.38 4.98
C LEU A 120 9.29 14.89 3.56
N ALA A 121 9.85 16.03 3.17
CA ALA A 121 9.73 16.53 1.80
C ALA A 121 10.33 15.57 0.76
N HIS A 122 11.51 15.00 1.04
CA HIS A 122 12.15 14.01 0.17
C HIS A 122 11.33 12.73 0.03
N THR A 123 10.77 12.21 1.13
CA THR A 123 9.90 11.01 1.09
C THR A 123 8.58 11.29 0.38
N ALA A 124 7.99 12.48 0.55
CA ALA A 124 6.83 12.91 -0.22
C ALA A 124 7.14 13.01 -1.72
N LEU A 125 8.29 13.56 -2.10
CA LEU A 125 8.76 13.60 -3.48
C LEU A 125 8.99 12.20 -4.06
N SER A 126 9.62 11.30 -3.30
CA SER A 126 9.84 9.91 -3.69
C SER A 126 8.53 9.17 -3.91
N LEU A 127 7.55 9.34 -3.03
CA LEU A 127 6.21 8.78 -3.20
C LEU A 127 5.51 9.37 -4.43
N GLY A 128 5.63 10.68 -4.65
CA GLY A 128 5.14 11.34 -5.86
C GLY A 128 5.77 10.77 -7.15
N ALA A 129 7.09 10.56 -7.16
CA ALA A 129 7.80 9.96 -8.29
C ALA A 129 7.33 8.53 -8.57
N PHE A 130 7.09 7.73 -7.52
CA PHE A 130 6.54 6.38 -7.65
C PHE A 130 5.11 6.38 -8.22
N VAL A 131 4.26 7.33 -7.80
CA VAL A 131 2.92 7.53 -8.36
C VAL A 131 3.01 7.82 -9.86
N LEU A 132 3.87 8.76 -10.25
CA LEU A 132 4.06 9.14 -11.65
C LEU A 132 4.59 7.97 -12.48
N ALA A 133 5.59 7.23 -11.98
CA ALA A 133 6.12 6.05 -12.63
C ALA A 133 5.03 4.99 -12.87
N MET A 134 4.11 4.81 -11.92
CA MET A 134 2.98 3.91 -12.09
C MET A 134 2.01 4.35 -13.17
N ILE A 135 1.61 5.63 -13.15
CA ILE A 135 0.73 6.20 -14.17
C ILE A 135 1.36 6.03 -15.56
N ILE A 136 2.65 6.36 -15.70
CA ILE A 136 3.40 6.18 -16.94
C ILE A 136 3.43 4.72 -17.36
N SER A 137 3.70 3.78 -16.44
CA SER A 137 3.74 2.34 -16.76
C SER A 137 2.38 1.82 -17.22
N THR A 138 1.28 2.32 -16.64
CA THR A 138 -0.08 1.96 -17.06
C THR A 138 -0.42 2.50 -18.44
N GLU A 139 -0.04 3.74 -18.74
CA GLU A 139 -0.22 4.35 -20.06
C GLU A 139 0.64 3.66 -21.14
N ILE A 140 1.90 3.35 -20.82
CA ILE A 140 2.79 2.56 -21.70
C ILE A 140 2.16 1.20 -22.00
N ARG A 141 1.64 0.52 -20.98
CA ARG A 141 0.98 -0.78 -21.18
C ARG A 141 -0.26 -0.68 -22.06
N TRP A 142 -1.08 0.36 -21.90
CA TRP A 142 -2.21 0.61 -22.79
C TRP A 142 -1.78 0.91 -24.22
N LEU A 143 -0.69 1.65 -24.40
CA LEU A 143 -0.12 1.90 -25.72
C LEU A 143 0.31 0.58 -26.40
N ILE A 144 0.94 -0.32 -25.64
CA ILE A 144 1.41 -1.62 -26.14
C ILE A 144 0.26 -2.61 -26.41
N MET A 145 -0.71 -2.73 -25.50
CA MET A 145 -1.78 -3.73 -25.60
C MET A 145 -3.00 -3.24 -26.40
N GLY A 146 -3.15 -1.93 -26.63
CA GLY A 146 -4.24 -1.35 -27.43
C GLY A 146 -5.64 -1.47 -26.83
N VAL A 147 -5.79 -2.13 -25.67
CA VAL A 147 -7.06 -2.34 -24.99
C VAL A 147 -7.16 -1.39 -23.79
N ARG A 148 -8.01 -0.36 -23.93
CA ARG A 148 -8.40 0.49 -22.79
C ARG A 148 -9.60 -0.15 -22.06
N PRO A 149 -9.50 -0.45 -20.76
CA PRO A 149 -10.65 -0.85 -19.96
C PRO A 149 -11.69 0.26 -19.96
N GLN A 150 -12.94 -0.13 -20.16
CA GLN A 150 -14.06 0.76 -20.50
C GLN A 150 -14.53 1.66 -19.33
N LYS A 151 -14.03 1.43 -18.11
CA LYS A 151 -14.41 2.15 -16.87
C LYS A 151 -13.17 2.65 -16.11
N TYR A 152 -12.30 3.42 -16.75
CA TYR A 152 -11.15 4.02 -16.09
C TYR A 152 -11.52 5.31 -15.36
N LYS A 153 -11.30 5.35 -14.03
CA LYS A 153 -11.32 6.59 -13.24
C LYS A 153 -10.00 6.76 -12.52
N ILE A 154 -9.44 7.97 -12.59
CA ILE A 154 -8.16 8.34 -11.93
C ILE A 154 -8.27 8.21 -10.41
N SER A 155 -9.45 8.44 -9.83
CA SER A 155 -9.73 8.24 -8.41
C SER A 155 -9.46 6.80 -7.96
N ASP A 156 -9.84 5.83 -8.78
CA ASP A 156 -9.74 4.42 -8.44
C ASP A 156 -8.27 3.98 -8.51
N LEU A 157 -7.50 4.56 -9.42
CA LEU A 157 -6.06 4.32 -9.54
C LEU A 157 -5.31 4.93 -8.35
N PHE A 158 -5.70 6.13 -7.92
CA PHE A 158 -5.16 6.75 -6.72
C PHE A 158 -5.46 5.93 -5.46
N HIS A 159 -6.70 5.44 -5.31
CA HIS A 159 -7.08 4.54 -4.23
C HIS A 159 -6.27 3.25 -4.28
N ALA A 160 -6.16 2.61 -5.44
CA ALA A 160 -5.36 1.40 -5.61
C ALA A 160 -3.90 1.62 -5.24
N LEU A 161 -3.33 2.76 -5.61
CA LEU A 161 -1.95 3.08 -5.31
C LEU A 161 -1.71 3.31 -3.81
N ILE A 162 -2.64 3.98 -3.12
CA ILE A 162 -2.60 4.11 -1.65
C ILE A 162 -2.58 2.73 -1.01
N VAL A 163 -3.46 1.84 -1.48
CA VAL A 163 -3.57 0.46 -1.02
C VAL A 163 -2.30 -0.35 -1.33
N GLY A 164 -1.69 -0.14 -2.49
CA GLY A 164 -0.37 -0.69 -2.83
C GLY A 164 0.73 -0.21 -1.89
N GLY A 165 0.66 1.04 -1.45
CA GLY A 165 1.61 1.65 -0.53
C GLY A 165 1.63 1.03 0.86
N CYS A 166 0.54 0.39 1.31
CA CYS A 166 0.47 -0.26 2.62
C CYS A 166 1.51 -1.37 2.84
N ALA A 167 1.97 -2.05 1.80
CA ALA A 167 3.05 -3.02 1.93
C ALA A 167 4.36 -2.39 2.46
N LYS A 168 4.56 -1.08 2.27
CA LYS A 168 5.71 -0.34 2.83
C LYS A 168 5.71 -0.32 4.35
N LEU A 169 4.56 -0.50 5.00
CA LEU A 169 4.47 -0.60 6.45
C LEU A 169 5.23 -1.82 7.00
N LEU A 170 5.48 -2.87 6.20
CA LEU A 170 6.40 -3.95 6.58
C LEU A 170 7.81 -3.43 6.84
N GLY A 171 8.24 -2.40 6.13
CA GLY A 171 9.54 -1.74 6.36
C GLY A 171 9.66 -1.12 7.75
N LEU A 172 8.55 -0.66 8.35
CA LEU A 172 8.54 -0.16 9.73
C LEU A 172 8.75 -1.26 10.74
N LEU A 173 8.15 -2.44 10.51
CA LEU A 173 8.39 -3.61 11.35
C LEU A 173 9.88 -4.02 11.32
N GLY A 174 10.52 -3.91 10.15
CA GLY A 174 11.96 -4.12 10.00
C GLY A 174 12.81 -3.18 10.88
N VAL A 175 12.43 -1.90 10.95
CA VAL A 175 13.10 -0.91 11.83
C VAL A 175 12.94 -1.28 13.31
N ILE A 176 11.74 -1.67 13.74
CA ILE A 176 11.47 -2.05 15.15
C ILE A 176 12.32 -3.24 15.56
N TRP A 177 12.47 -4.22 14.67
CA TRP A 177 13.26 -5.42 14.93
C TRP A 177 14.77 -5.24 14.74
N GLN A 178 15.23 -4.00 14.46
CA GLN A 178 16.63 -3.68 14.17
C GLN A 178 17.23 -4.57 13.05
N TYR A 179 16.36 -5.15 12.22
CA TYR A 179 16.79 -6.03 11.15
C TYR A 179 17.02 -5.19 9.90
N VAL A 180 18.29 -5.01 9.55
CA VAL A 180 18.69 -4.41 8.28
C VAL A 180 18.37 -5.42 7.18
N ALA A 181 17.11 -5.43 6.72
CA ALA A 181 16.76 -6.19 5.55
C ALA A 181 17.59 -5.66 4.36
N PRO A 182 18.24 -6.54 3.57
CA PRO A 182 19.06 -6.11 2.45
C PRO A 182 18.20 -5.34 1.44
N GLU A 183 18.78 -4.33 0.78
CA GLU A 183 18.11 -3.45 -0.20
C GLU A 183 17.29 -4.21 -1.27
N LEU A 184 17.73 -5.43 -1.61
CA LEU A 184 17.03 -6.36 -2.52
C LEU A 184 15.62 -6.74 -2.06
N PHE A 185 15.38 -6.87 -0.75
CA PHE A 185 14.07 -7.19 -0.20
C PHE A 185 13.06 -6.09 -0.49
N TYR A 186 13.47 -4.82 -0.35
CA TYR A 186 12.62 -3.67 -0.64
C TYR A 186 12.34 -3.53 -2.13
N VAL A 187 13.35 -3.76 -2.98
CA VAL A 187 13.15 -3.80 -4.44
C VAL A 187 12.15 -4.89 -4.83
N LEU A 188 12.19 -6.05 -4.17
CA LEU A 188 11.28 -7.15 -4.44
C LEU A 188 9.84 -6.84 -3.98
N ILE A 189 9.68 -6.22 -2.81
CA ILE A 189 8.37 -5.73 -2.35
C ILE A 189 7.83 -4.70 -3.34
N HIS A 190 8.64 -3.72 -3.74
CA HIS A 190 8.24 -2.72 -4.73
C HIS A 190 7.83 -3.38 -6.04
N GLY A 191 8.65 -4.27 -6.60
CA GLY A 191 8.31 -5.00 -7.82
C GLY A 191 6.99 -5.79 -7.70
N TYR A 192 6.77 -6.48 -6.58
CA TYR A 192 5.55 -7.24 -6.34
C TYR A 192 4.32 -6.33 -6.17
N THR A 193 4.44 -5.18 -5.51
CA THR A 193 3.36 -4.18 -5.43
C THR A 193 2.95 -3.67 -6.80
N MET A 194 3.93 -3.37 -7.68
CA MET A 194 3.67 -2.91 -9.04
C MET A 194 2.96 -3.99 -9.85
N LEU A 195 3.42 -5.24 -9.75
CA LEU A 195 2.80 -6.37 -10.44
C LEU A 195 1.37 -6.64 -9.93
N CYS A 196 1.14 -6.55 -8.62
CA CYS A 196 -0.18 -6.72 -8.03
C CYS A 196 -1.15 -5.62 -8.48
N LEU A 197 -0.72 -4.36 -8.50
CA LEU A 197 -1.55 -3.25 -8.99
C LEU A 197 -1.85 -3.39 -10.50
N LEU A 198 -0.86 -3.77 -11.30
CA LEU A 198 -1.02 -4.02 -12.73
C LEU A 198 -1.97 -5.19 -13.03
N THR A 199 -1.97 -6.23 -12.20
CA THR A 199 -2.85 -7.41 -12.36
C THR A 199 -4.25 -7.18 -11.78
N ALA A 200 -4.37 -6.38 -10.72
CA ALA A 200 -5.67 -6.00 -10.17
C ALA A 200 -6.49 -5.18 -11.18
N TYR A 201 -5.84 -4.30 -11.95
CA TYR A 201 -6.48 -3.48 -12.97
C TYR A 201 -6.71 -4.16 -14.32
N SER A 202 -6.05 -5.29 -14.59
CA SER A 202 -6.38 -6.10 -15.76
C SER A 202 -7.60 -6.95 -15.44
N GLY A 203 -8.77 -6.32 -15.43
CA GLY A 203 -10.04 -7.03 -15.57
C GLY A 203 -10.06 -7.67 -16.95
N HIS A 204 -10.06 -8.99 -16.98
CA HIS A 204 -10.25 -9.80 -18.17
C HIS A 204 -11.74 -10.05 -18.40
#